data_AF-A0A832FLP5-F1
#
_entry.id   AF-A0A832FLP5-F1
#
_cell.length_a   1.000
_cell.length_b   1.000
_cell.length_c   1.000
_cell.angle_alpha   90.00
_cell.angle_beta   90.00
_cell.angle_gamma   90.00
#
_symmetry.space_group_name_H-M   'P 1'
#
loop_
_entity.id
_entity.type
_entity.pdbx_description
1 polymer ?
#
loop_
_entity_poly.entity_id
_entity_poly.type
_entity_poly.pdbx_seq_one_letter_code
_entity_poly.pdbx_strand_id
1 'polypeptide(L)'
;MIQQKKWQVFLSHLVIITALLAGTAFAGMGHIAPNVATDFSRTVSSPHIAATTFVHPLASVIGNVTLEGQIMVSPGASVRGDEGQPIFVGEAANIQDGVV
;
A
#
# COMPACT_ATOMS: atom_id res chain seq x y z
N MET A 1 -44.12 17.04 -12.56
CA MET A 1 -43.29 17.14 -11.33
C MET A 1 -42.98 15.81 -10.64
N ILE A 2 -43.85 14.79 -10.68
CA ILE A 2 -43.63 13.51 -9.97
C ILE A 2 -42.48 12.67 -10.57
N GLN A 3 -42.33 12.63 -11.90
CA GLN A 3 -41.28 11.85 -12.56
C GLN A 3 -39.86 12.39 -12.31
N GLN A 4 -39.71 13.71 -12.26
CA GLN A 4 -38.43 14.38 -11.94
C GLN A 4 -37.96 14.03 -10.52
N LYS A 5 -38.88 13.92 -9.55
CA LYS A 5 -38.58 13.54 -8.17
C LYS A 5 -38.10 12.08 -8.06
N LYS A 6 -38.63 11.16 -8.88
CA LYS A 6 -38.20 9.75 -8.90
C LYS A 6 -36.78 9.59 -9.45
N TRP A 7 -36.42 10.35 -10.48
CA TRP A 7 -35.07 10.31 -11.07
C TRP A 7 -34.00 10.84 -10.10
N GLN A 8 -34.32 11.90 -9.35
CA GLN A 8 -33.40 12.43 -8.35
C GLN A 8 -33.14 11.45 -7.19
N VAL A 9 -34.16 10.70 -6.76
CA VAL A 9 -33.99 9.66 -5.75
C VAL A 9 -33.13 8.51 -6.28
N PHE A 10 -33.30 8.11 -7.54
CA PHE A 10 -32.48 7.05 -8.13
C PHE A 10 -30.99 7.45 -8.23
N LEU A 11 -30.73 8.69 -8.68
CA LEU A 11 -29.37 9.22 -8.77
C LEU A 11 -28.70 9.36 -7.41
N SER A 12 -29.43 9.75 -6.36
CA SER A 12 -28.84 9.86 -5.01
C SER A 12 -28.42 8.52 -4.43
N HIS A 13 -29.19 7.45 -4.67
CA HIS A 13 -28.82 6.10 -4.24
C HIS A 13 -27.59 5.58 -5.01
N LEU A 14 -27.49 5.87 -6.30
CA LEU A 14 -26.32 5.48 -7.11
C LEU A 14 -25.03 6.15 -6.59
N VAL A 15 -25.09 7.44 -6.22
CA VAL A 15 -23.96 8.19 -5.65
C VAL A 15 -23.55 7.65 -4.27
N ILE A 16 -24.51 7.25 -3.44
CA ILE A 16 -24.23 6.66 -2.12
C ILE A 16 -23.53 5.29 -2.28
N ILE A 17 -23.98 4.46 -3.23
CA ILE A 17 -23.40 3.15 -3.50
C ILE A 17 -21.95 3.28 -4.00
N THR A 18 -21.68 4.20 -4.92
CA THR A 18 -20.31 4.42 -5.40
C THR A 18 -19.37 4.99 -4.34
N ALA A 19 -19.86 5.89 -3.48
CA ALA A 19 -19.09 6.40 -2.35
C ALA A 19 -18.74 5.31 -1.31
N LEU A 20 -19.68 4.41 -1.01
CA LEU A 20 -19.45 3.28 -0.09
C LEU A 20 -18.44 2.27 -0.64
N LEU A 21 -18.50 1.98 -1.95
CA LEU A 21 -17.54 1.08 -2.61
C LEU A 21 -16.14 1.69 -2.74
N ALA A 22 -16.03 3.01 -2.85
CA ALA A 22 -14.74 3.70 -2.84
C ALA A 22 -14.13 3.78 -1.43
N GLY A 23 -14.95 3.90 -0.38
CA GLY A 23 -14.51 4.01 1.00
C GLY A 23 -13.76 2.79 1.55
N THR A 24 -14.00 1.60 1.00
CA THR A 24 -13.32 0.36 1.41
C THR A 24 -11.96 0.16 0.75
N ALA A 25 -11.62 0.92 -0.31
CA ALA A 25 -10.39 0.73 -1.07
C ALA A 25 -9.14 1.39 -0.46
N PHE A 26 -9.30 2.29 0.53
CA PHE A 26 -8.20 3.10 1.07
C PHE A 26 -7.77 2.75 2.50
N ALA A 27 -8.49 1.87 3.18
CA ALA A 27 -8.15 1.43 4.53
C ALA A 27 -7.36 0.11 4.44
N GLY A 28 -6.04 0.16 4.19
CA GLY A 28 -5.27 -1.10 4.23
C GLY A 28 -3.85 -1.14 3.70
N MET A 29 -3.38 -0.18 2.90
CA MET A 29 -1.98 -0.21 2.47
C MET A 29 -1.09 0.26 3.63
N GLY A 30 -0.15 -0.60 4.07
CA GLY A 30 0.96 -0.17 4.92
C GLY A 30 1.69 1.07 4.41
N HIS A 31 2.54 1.65 5.24
CA HIS A 31 3.26 2.86 4.87
C HIS A 31 4.34 2.53 3.82
N ILE A 32 3.96 2.66 2.55
CA ILE A 32 4.80 2.35 1.38
C ILE A 32 5.21 3.67 0.73
N ALA A 33 6.52 3.94 0.67
CA ALA A 33 7.04 5.22 0.16
C ALA A 33 8.38 5.04 -0.59
N PRO A 34 8.72 5.94 -1.53
CA PRO A 34 10.07 5.99 -2.08
C PRO A 34 11.09 6.45 -1.03
N ASN A 35 12.37 6.17 -1.29
CA ASN A 35 13.46 6.86 -0.58
C ASN A 35 13.58 8.32 -1.05
N VAL A 36 14.51 9.06 -0.45
CA VAL A 36 14.83 10.45 -0.85
C VAL A 36 16.16 10.50 -1.58
N ALA A 37 16.33 11.53 -2.44
CA ALA A 37 17.60 11.79 -3.07
C ALA A 37 18.60 12.33 -2.04
N THR A 38 19.77 11.70 -1.95
CA THR A 38 20.87 12.08 -1.06
C THR A 38 22.21 12.00 -1.80
N ASP A 39 23.29 12.43 -1.16
CA ASP A 39 24.64 12.35 -1.74
C ASP A 39 25.09 10.91 -2.04
N PHE A 40 24.61 9.94 -1.25
CA PHE A 40 24.91 8.51 -1.40
C PHE A 40 23.84 7.73 -2.17
N SER A 41 22.67 8.32 -2.42
CA SER A 41 21.58 7.71 -3.18
C SER A 41 20.91 8.78 -4.06
N ARG A 42 21.48 9.04 -5.23
CA ARG A 42 20.95 10.04 -6.17
C ARG A 42 19.68 9.58 -6.89
N THR A 43 19.50 8.27 -7.01
CA THR A 43 18.32 7.69 -7.65
C THR A 43 17.24 7.46 -6.59
N VAL A 44 16.06 8.01 -6.86
CA VAL A 44 14.85 7.75 -6.07
C VAL A 44 14.20 6.46 -6.59
N SER A 45 13.94 5.53 -5.69
CA SER A 45 13.37 4.22 -5.95
C SER A 45 12.18 3.97 -5.03
N SER A 46 11.11 3.42 -5.61
CA SER A 46 9.94 2.95 -4.87
C SER A 46 10.01 1.44 -4.69
N PRO A 47 9.41 0.90 -3.61
CA PRO A 47 9.35 -0.54 -3.42
C PRO A 47 8.67 -1.27 -4.57
N HIS A 48 9.21 -2.42 -4.95
CA HIS A 48 8.56 -3.39 -5.83
C HIS A 48 7.93 -4.48 -4.97
N ILE A 49 6.59 -4.53 -4.94
CA ILE A 49 5.82 -5.46 -4.09
C ILE A 49 4.93 -6.31 -4.98
N ALA A 50 5.11 -7.63 -4.93
CA ALA A 50 4.25 -8.55 -5.66
C ALA A 50 2.79 -8.45 -5.21
N ALA A 51 1.84 -8.64 -6.14
CA ALA A 51 0.41 -8.50 -5.85
C ALA A 51 -0.14 -9.50 -4.81
N THR A 52 0.57 -10.60 -4.57
CA THR A 52 0.23 -11.62 -3.56
C THR A 52 0.85 -11.35 -2.19
N THR A 53 1.59 -10.26 -2.04
CA THR A 53 2.22 -9.87 -0.77
C THR A 53 1.35 -8.90 -0.01
N PHE A 54 1.20 -9.15 1.29
CA PHE A 54 0.40 -8.33 2.19
C PHE A 54 1.32 -7.54 3.11
N VAL A 55 1.17 -6.22 3.10
CA VAL A 55 1.85 -5.30 4.01
C VAL A 55 0.84 -4.75 5.00
N HIS A 56 1.00 -5.09 6.27
CA HIS A 56 0.10 -4.63 7.32
C HIS A 56 0.07 -3.09 7.38
N PRO A 57 -1.08 -2.44 7.65
CA PRO A 57 -1.21 -0.97 7.72
C PRO A 57 -0.23 -0.26 8.67
N LEU A 58 0.20 -0.97 9.72
CA LEU A 58 1.18 -0.47 10.71
C LEU A 58 2.64 -0.79 10.36
N ALA A 59 2.91 -1.47 9.25
CA ALA A 59 4.26 -1.72 8.76
C ALA A 59 4.73 -0.57 7.85
N SER A 60 6.04 -0.44 7.67
CA SER A 60 6.66 0.51 6.77
C SER A 60 7.61 -0.19 5.79
N VAL A 61 7.46 0.10 4.50
CA VAL A 61 8.32 -0.41 3.42
C VAL A 61 8.76 0.79 2.57
N ILE A 62 10.05 1.14 2.64
CA ILE A 62 10.57 2.39 2.07
C ILE A 62 11.77 2.12 1.17
N GLY A 63 11.80 2.75 0.01
CA GLY A 63 12.98 2.81 -0.85
C GLY A 63 13.14 1.64 -1.80
N ASN A 64 14.39 1.32 -2.13
CA ASN A 64 14.77 0.25 -3.04
C ASN A 64 14.67 -1.11 -2.34
N VAL A 65 13.43 -1.58 -2.24
CA VAL A 65 13.03 -2.85 -1.63
C VAL A 65 12.30 -3.68 -2.67
N THR A 66 12.65 -4.96 -2.76
CA THR A 66 11.91 -5.96 -3.53
C THR A 66 11.31 -6.99 -2.59
N LEU A 67 9.98 -7.06 -2.58
CA LEU A 67 9.21 -8.10 -1.91
C LEU A 67 8.58 -8.99 -3.00
N GLU A 68 9.06 -10.23 -3.09
CA GLU A 68 8.50 -11.25 -3.98
C GLU A 68 7.10 -11.71 -3.51
N GLY A 69 6.54 -12.77 -4.12
CA GLY A 69 5.19 -13.23 -3.83
C GLY A 69 4.99 -13.87 -2.46
N GLN A 70 3.74 -13.87 -1.99
CA GLN A 70 3.29 -14.61 -0.79
C GLN A 70 4.00 -14.21 0.51
N ILE A 71 4.43 -12.94 0.62
CA ILE A 71 5.07 -12.43 1.83
C ILE A 71 4.03 -11.79 2.75
N MET A 72 4.17 -12.04 4.06
CA MET A 72 3.49 -11.31 5.12
C MET A 72 4.48 -10.32 5.76
N VAL A 73 4.16 -9.02 5.72
CA VAL A 73 4.86 -7.99 6.51
C VAL A 73 3.95 -7.57 7.66
N SER A 74 4.33 -7.98 8.86
CA SER A 74 3.56 -7.82 10.11
C SER A 74 3.56 -6.39 10.67
N PRO A 75 2.62 -6.07 11.58
CA PRO A 75 2.56 -4.79 12.28
C PRO A 75 3.91 -4.32 12.84
N GLY A 76 4.24 -3.04 12.65
CA GLY A 76 5.44 -2.43 13.24
C GLY A 76 6.77 -2.84 12.59
N ALA A 77 6.77 -3.74 11.59
CA ALA A 77 7.96 -4.02 10.80
C ALA A 77 8.39 -2.79 9.98
N SER A 78 9.69 -2.58 9.83
CA SER A 78 10.28 -1.46 9.09
C SER A 78 11.34 -1.93 8.11
N VAL A 79 10.96 -2.14 6.85
CA VAL A 79 11.88 -2.52 5.77
C VAL A 79 12.32 -1.26 5.04
N ARG A 80 13.54 -0.77 5.29
CA ARG A 80 14.01 0.52 4.80
C ARG A 80 15.25 0.37 3.91
N GLY A 81 15.03 0.27 2.60
CA GLY A 81 16.05 0.20 1.57
C GLY A 81 16.42 1.57 1.02
N ASP A 82 16.80 2.52 1.88
CA ASP A 82 17.23 3.87 1.47
C ASP A 82 18.75 4.09 1.56
N GLU A 83 19.47 3.27 2.32
CA GLU A 83 20.93 3.13 2.36
C GLU A 83 21.35 1.69 2.04
N GLY A 84 22.59 1.45 1.59
CA GLY A 84 23.10 0.07 1.39
C GLY A 84 22.26 -0.81 0.45
N GLN A 85 21.60 -0.18 -0.51
CA GLN A 85 20.55 -0.77 -1.35
C GLN A 85 21.07 -1.80 -2.38
N PRO A 86 20.24 -2.75 -2.85
CA PRO A 86 18.82 -2.97 -2.52
C PRO A 86 18.60 -3.90 -1.32
N ILE A 87 17.38 -3.89 -0.77
CA ILE A 87 16.88 -4.96 0.12
C ILE A 87 16.01 -5.92 -0.69
N PHE A 88 16.29 -7.22 -0.59
CA PHE A 88 15.52 -8.27 -1.27
C PHE A 88 14.95 -9.27 -0.26
N VAL A 89 13.66 -9.57 -0.39
CA VAL A 89 12.96 -10.59 0.39
C VAL A 89 12.31 -11.58 -0.58
N GLY A 90 12.73 -12.84 -0.51
CA GLY A 90 12.31 -13.90 -1.41
C GLY A 90 10.88 -14.40 -1.17
N GLU A 91 10.38 -15.15 -2.15
CA GLU A 91 9.00 -15.67 -2.16
C GLU A 91 8.71 -16.51 -0.91
N ALA A 92 7.48 -16.40 -0.39
CA ALA A 92 6.96 -17.14 0.75
C ALA A 92 7.72 -16.94 2.09
N ALA A 93 8.55 -15.91 2.18
CA ALA A 93 9.13 -15.46 3.45
C ALA A 93 8.10 -14.69 4.31
N ASN A 94 8.45 -14.40 5.56
CA ASN A 94 7.68 -13.52 6.43
C ASN A 94 8.60 -12.55 7.19
N ILE A 95 8.11 -11.33 7.41
CA ILE A 95 8.75 -10.28 8.19
C ILE A 95 7.83 -9.99 9.36
N GLN A 96 8.20 -10.47 10.53
CA GLN A 96 7.33 -10.44 11.70
C GLN A 96 7.34 -9.09 12.42
N ASP A 97 6.51 -9.01 13.45
CA ASP A 97 6.21 -7.81 14.18
C ASP A 97 7.49 -7.14 14.72
N GLY A 98 7.66 -5.85 14.41
CA GLY A 98 8.80 -5.06 14.89
C GLY A 98 10.17 -5.38 14.28
N VAL A 99 10.26 -6.25 13.27
CA VAL A 99 11.52 -6.53 12.55
C VAL A 99 12.01 -5.28 11.79
N VAL A 100 13.33 -5.06 11.79
CA VAL A 100 14.04 -3.97 11.09
C VAL A 100 15.12 -4.55 10.20
#